data_AF-C6TEU1-F1
#
_entry.id   AF-C6TEU1-F1
#
_cell.length_a   1.000
_cell.length_b   1.000
_cell.length_c   1.000
_cell.angle_alpha   90.00
_cell.angle_beta   90.00
_cell.angle_gamma   90.00
#
_symmetry.space_group_name_H-M   'P 1'
#
loop_
_entity.id
_entity.type
_entity.pdbx_description
1 polymer ?
#
loop_
_entity_poly.entity_id
_entity_poly.type
_entity_poly.pdbx_seq_one_letter_code
_entity_poly.pdbx_strand_id
1 'polypeptide(L)'
;MMSRMAVSVGIPLGIGLLFFPFFYYLKVGLKIDVPTWVPFIVSFFFFGSALLGVSYGIVSSSWDPLREGSFWGWTEAQKNWPVFWQSLRGGESRKN
;
A
#
# COMPACT_ATOMS: atom_id res chain seq x y z
N MET A 1 -7.80 12.93 3.41
CA MET A 1 -7.87 11.53 2.93
C MET A 1 -7.04 11.30 1.66
N MET A 2 -7.33 11.99 0.54
CA MET A 2 -6.61 11.82 -0.74
C MET A 2 -5.09 12.00 -0.63
N SER A 3 -4.59 13.02 0.07
CA SER A 3 -3.14 13.23 0.21
C SER A 3 -2.42 12.10 0.95
N ARG A 4 -3.10 11.38 1.86
CA ARG A 4 -2.50 10.26 2.61
C ARG A 4 -2.46 9.00 1.75
N MET A 5 -3.53 8.72 1.01
CA MET A 5 -3.55 7.65 0.01
C MET A 5 -2.52 7.89 -1.09
N ALA A 6 -2.38 9.12 -1.58
CA ALA A 6 -1.38 9.47 -2.58
C ALA A 6 0.05 9.20 -2.08
N VAL A 7 0.32 9.44 -0.79
CA VAL A 7 1.64 9.16 -0.19
C VAL A 7 1.82 7.67 0.10
N SER A 8 0.87 7.02 0.78
CA SER A 8 0.99 5.62 1.21
C SER A 8 0.90 4.62 0.05
N VAL A 9 0.21 4.97 -1.03
CA VAL A 9 0.04 4.13 -2.22
C VAL A 9 0.91 4.62 -3.37
N GLY A 10 0.90 5.93 -3.62
CA GLY A 10 1.60 6.51 -4.77
C GLY A 10 3.12 6.46 -4.65
N ILE A 11 3.71 6.64 -3.44
CA ILE A 11 5.16 6.54 -3.28
C ILE A 11 5.64 5.11 -3.52
N PRO A 12 5.10 4.06 -2.88
CA PRO A 12 5.52 2.68 -3.16
C PRO A 12 5.30 2.27 -4.61
N LEU A 13 4.16 2.64 -5.23
CA LEU A 13 3.92 2.36 -6.65
C LEU A 13 4.91 3.09 -7.57
N GLY A 14 5.14 4.38 -7.32
CA GLY A 14 6.08 5.18 -8.10
C GLY A 14 7.49 4.61 -8.04
N ILE A 15 7.96 4.27 -6.83
CA ILE A 15 9.27 3.63 -6.65
C ILE A 15 9.31 2.25 -7.33
N GLY A 16 8.28 1.41 -7.14
CA GLY A 16 8.18 0.10 -7.79
C GLY A 16 8.24 0.20 -9.31
N LEU A 17 7.57 1.19 -9.90
CA LEU A 17 7.63 1.45 -11.33
C LEU A 17 9.01 1.92 -11.79
N LEU A 18 9.69 2.78 -11.02
CA LEU A 18 11.05 3.25 -11.33
C LEU A 18 12.09 2.12 -11.27
N PHE A 19 11.84 1.06 -10.50
CA PHE A 19 12.73 -0.10 -10.46
C PHE A 19 12.78 -0.87 -11.79
N PHE A 20 11.74 -0.84 -12.62
CA PHE A 20 11.75 -1.51 -13.92
C PHE A 20 12.80 -0.94 -14.89
N PRO A 21 12.80 0.37 -15.23
CA PRO A 21 13.84 0.94 -16.07
C PRO A 21 15.22 0.90 -15.41
N PHE A 22 15.31 0.94 -14.08
CA PHE A 22 16.57 0.77 -13.35
C PHE A 22 17.20 -0.61 -13.55
N PHE A 23 16.43 -1.70 -13.35
CA PHE A 23 16.93 -3.05 -13.60
C PHE A 23 17.20 -3.31 -15.09
N TYR A 24 16.39 -2.73 -15.97
CA TYR A 24 16.68 -2.75 -17.40
C TYR A 24 18.03 -2.10 -17.71
N TYR A 25 18.31 -0.93 -17.15
CA TYR A 25 19.59 -0.23 -17.35
C TYR A 25 20.78 -1.01 -16.78
N LEU A 26 20.63 -1.62 -15.60
CA LEU A 26 21.66 -2.50 -15.03
C LEU A 26 22.00 -3.66 -15.98
N LYS A 27 20.97 -4.29 -16.55
CA LYS A 27 21.15 -5.45 -17.44
C LYS A 27 21.67 -5.06 -18.82
N VAL A 28 21.08 -4.06 -19.46
CA VAL A 28 21.37 -3.70 -20.86
C VAL A 28 22.50 -2.68 -20.97
N GLY A 29 22.50 -1.65 -20.12
CA GLY A 29 23.50 -0.58 -20.15
C GLY A 29 24.81 -1.00 -19.48
N LEU A 30 24.73 -1.59 -18.28
CA LEU A 30 25.90 -1.94 -17.48
C LEU A 30 26.32 -3.40 -17.60
N LYS A 31 25.55 -4.25 -18.30
CA LYS A 31 25.80 -5.69 -18.47
C LYS A 31 25.97 -6.42 -17.12
N ILE A 32 25.27 -5.95 -16.10
CA ILE A 32 25.23 -6.58 -14.79
C ILE A 32 24.14 -7.64 -14.84
N ASP A 33 24.53 -8.90 -14.67
CA ASP A 33 23.60 -10.03 -14.59
C ASP A 33 22.93 -10.07 -13.21
N VAL A 34 21.86 -9.27 -13.07
CA VAL A 34 20.98 -9.33 -11.91
C VAL A 34 20.11 -10.59 -12.02
N PRO A 35 20.12 -11.47 -11.01
CA PRO A 35 19.25 -12.64 -11.00
C PRO A 35 17.78 -12.24 -11.14
N THR A 36 17.02 -12.97 -11.96
CA THR A 36 15.62 -12.63 -12.29
C THR A 36 14.70 -12.60 -11.07
N TRP A 37 15.01 -13.36 -10.02
CA TRP A 37 14.24 -13.37 -8.77
C TRP A 37 14.34 -12.03 -8.00
N VAL A 38 15.40 -11.24 -8.20
CA VAL A 38 15.60 -9.97 -7.49
C VAL A 38 14.53 -8.93 -7.89
N PRO A 39 14.34 -8.58 -9.18
CA PRO A 39 13.24 -7.71 -9.60
C PRO A 39 11.86 -8.22 -9.17
N PHE A 40 11.65 -9.53 -9.13
CA PHE A 40 10.38 -10.12 -8.66
C PHE A 40 10.12 -9.80 -7.18
N ILE A 41 11.10 -10.01 -6.29
CA ILE A 41 10.95 -9.70 -4.87
C ILE A 41 10.76 -8.20 -4.65
N VAL A 42 11.56 -7.38 -5.35
CA VAL A 42 11.45 -5.92 -5.27
C VAL A 42 10.04 -5.47 -5.69
N SER A 43 9.55 -5.98 -6.82
CA SER A 43 8.18 -5.69 -7.28
C SER A 43 7.15 -6.13 -6.25
N PHE A 44 7.23 -7.37 -5.77
CA PHE A 44 6.29 -7.89 -4.78
C PHE A 44 6.25 -7.02 -3.51
N PHE A 45 7.40 -6.55 -3.04
CA PHE A 45 7.49 -5.67 -1.89
C PHE A 45 6.84 -4.30 -2.12
N PHE A 46 7.13 -3.63 -3.25
CA PHE A 46 6.60 -2.29 -3.53
C PHE A 46 5.11 -2.30 -3.91
N PHE A 47 4.68 -3.26 -4.72
CA PHE A 47 3.25 -3.41 -5.04
C PHE A 47 2.45 -3.96 -3.84
N GLY A 48 3.04 -4.87 -3.06
CA GLY A 48 2.45 -5.36 -1.81
C GLY A 48 2.32 -4.27 -0.75
N SER A 49 3.34 -3.43 -0.57
CA SER A 49 3.25 -2.27 0.34
C SER A 49 2.27 -1.22 -0.15
N ALA A 50 2.12 -1.01 -1.46
CA ALA A 50 1.05 -0.16 -2.01
C ALA A 50 -0.34 -0.69 -1.64
N LEU A 51 -0.57 -2.01 -1.75
CA LEU A 51 -1.81 -2.65 -1.30
C LEU A 51 -2.06 -2.41 0.20
N LEU A 52 -1.04 -2.55 1.04
CA LEU A 52 -1.15 -2.20 2.47
C LEU A 52 -1.45 -0.71 2.68
N GLY A 53 -0.87 0.16 1.85
CA GLY A 53 -1.12 1.60 1.83
C GLY A 53 -2.58 1.96 1.51
N VAL A 54 -3.25 1.16 0.67
CA VAL A 54 -4.69 1.30 0.39
C VAL A 54 -5.50 0.98 1.64
N SER A 55 -5.20 -0.15 2.29
CA SER A 55 -5.84 -0.53 3.56
C SER A 55 -5.64 0.53 4.64
N TYR A 56 -4.42 1.07 4.78
CA TYR A 56 -4.16 2.19 5.68
C TYR A 56 -4.98 3.43 5.29
N GLY A 57 -5.11 3.74 4.00
CA GLY A 57 -5.93 4.86 3.53
C GLY A 57 -7.40 4.76 3.91
N ILE A 58 -7.97 3.55 3.87
CA ILE A 58 -9.36 3.28 4.28
C ILE A 58 -9.50 3.50 5.80
N VAL A 59 -8.63 2.88 6.59
CA VAL A 59 -8.74 2.89 8.06
C VAL A 59 -8.37 4.25 8.66
N SER A 60 -7.44 4.99 8.04
CA SER A 60 -7.00 6.33 8.47
C SER A 60 -7.94 7.48 8.07
N SER A 61 -9.05 7.17 7.38
CA SER A 61 -10.06 8.16 7.01
C SER A 61 -11.04 8.43 8.16
N SER A 62 -11.58 9.65 8.21
CA SER A 62 -12.64 9.99 9.16
C SER A 62 -13.93 9.31 8.72
N TRP A 63 -14.34 8.30 9.46
CA TRP A 63 -15.62 7.61 9.23
C TRP A 63 -16.81 8.36 9.87
N ASP A 64 -16.53 9.37 10.68
CA ASP A 64 -17.51 10.28 11.26
C ASP A 64 -17.61 11.56 10.39
N PRO A 65 -18.78 11.85 9.77
CA PRO A 65 -18.96 13.01 8.91
C PRO A 65 -18.94 14.34 9.67
N LEU A 66 -19.09 14.33 11.00
CA LEU A 66 -19.10 15.52 11.85
C LEU A 66 -17.72 15.88 12.40
N ARG A 67 -16.69 15.07 12.12
CA ARG A 67 -15.32 15.29 12.62
C ARG A 67 -14.33 15.36 11.47
N GLU A 68 -13.61 16.46 11.38
CA GLU A 68 -12.43 16.55 10.53
C GLU A 68 -11.37 15.55 11.03
N GLY A 69 -10.87 14.71 10.12
CA GLY A 69 -9.87 13.68 10.47
C GLY A 69 -8.49 14.27 10.74
N SER A 70 -7.76 13.71 11.72
CA SER A 70 -6.40 14.14 12.12
C SER A 70 -5.43 14.16 10.95
N PHE A 71 -4.45 15.07 10.91
CA PHE A 71 -3.56 15.30 9.75
C PHE A 71 -2.87 14.04 9.19
N TRP A 72 -2.48 13.09 10.05
CA TRP A 72 -1.89 11.79 9.65
C TRP A 72 -2.88 10.62 9.67
N GLY A 73 -4.06 10.79 10.27
CA GLY A 73 -5.08 9.75 10.35
C GLY A 73 -4.78 8.62 11.33
N TRP A 74 -3.79 8.80 12.22
CA TRP A 74 -3.33 7.75 13.13
C TRP A 74 -4.36 7.41 14.20
N THR A 75 -5.02 8.44 14.75
CA THR A 75 -6.07 8.26 15.76
C THR A 75 -7.30 7.57 15.17
N GLU A 76 -7.64 7.89 13.92
CA GLU A 76 -8.68 7.22 13.14
C GLU A 76 -8.27 5.78 12.84
N ALA A 77 -7.01 5.57 12.45
CA ALA A 77 -6.47 4.26 12.14
C ALA A 77 -6.60 3.29 13.33
N GLN A 78 -6.17 3.71 14.53
CA GLN A 78 -6.26 2.89 15.74
C GLN A 78 -7.70 2.49 16.07
N LYS A 79 -8.68 3.37 15.85
CA LYS A 79 -10.09 3.11 16.15
C LYS A 79 -10.76 2.22 15.10
N ASN A 80 -10.47 2.44 13.83
CA ASN A 80 -11.11 1.73 12.73
C ASN A 80 -10.45 0.37 12.45
N TRP A 81 -9.21 0.15 12.89
CA TRP A 81 -8.43 -1.08 12.58
C TRP A 81 -9.07 -2.37 13.09
N PRO A 82 -9.56 -2.45 14.36
CA PRO A 82 -10.25 -3.65 14.84
C PRO A 82 -11.54 -3.93 14.05
N VAL A 83 -12.30 -2.88 13.70
CA VAL A 83 -13.55 -2.98 12.93
C VAL A 83 -13.27 -3.46 11.50
N PHE A 84 -12.23 -2.95 10.88
CA PHE A 84 -11.77 -3.39 9.57
C PHE A 84 -11.46 -4.90 9.56
N TRP A 85 -10.68 -5.38 10.53
CA TRP A 85 -10.38 -6.81 10.65
C TRP A 85 -11.59 -7.68 10.99
N GLN A 86 -12.55 -7.15 11.75
CA GLN A 86 -13.82 -7.83 12.01
C GLN A 86 -14.69 -7.89 10.74
N SER A 87 -14.72 -6.85 9.91
CA SER A 87 -15.44 -6.88 8.63
C SER A 87 -14.85 -7.89 7.65
N LEU A 88 -13.52 -8.02 7.62
CA LEU A 88 -12.82 -9.01 6.79
C LEU A 88 -13.08 -10.44 7.27
N ARG A 89 -13.03 -10.69 8.59
CA ARG A 89 -13.28 -12.03 9.16
C ARG A 89 -14.76 -12.41 9.21
N GLY A 90 -15.65 -11.46 9.46
CA GLY A 90 -17.10 -11.67 9.56
C GLY A 90 -17.80 -11.84 8.22
N GLY A 91 -17.17 -11.42 7.12
CA GLY A 91 -17.67 -11.62 5.75
C GLY A 91 -17.75 -13.09 5.33
N GLU A 92 -17.00 -14.00 5.96
CA GLU A 92 -17.07 -15.45 5.67
C GLU A 92 -18.28 -16.15 6.31
N SER A 93 -18.91 -15.56 7.34
CA SER A 93 -19.98 -16.23 8.11
C SER A 93 -21.39 -16.02 7.54
N ARG A 94 -21.57 -15.13 6.55
CA ARG A 94 -22.86 -14.87 5.87
C ARG A 94 -22.95 -15.55 4.50
N LYS A 95 -22.51 -16.81 4.42
CA LYS A 95 -22.74 -17.65 3.25
C LYS A 95 -23.22 -19.03 3.69
N ASN A 96 -24.35 -19.07 4.38
CA ASN A 96 -25.18 -20.26 4.59
C ASN A 96 -26.65 -19.83 4.56
#